data_AF-A0A9P1NIK0-F1
#
_entry.id   AF-A0A9P1NIK0-F1
#
_cell.length_a   1.000
_cell.length_b   1.000
_cell.length_c   1.000
_cell.angle_alpha   90.00
_cell.angle_beta   90.00
_cell.angle_gamma   90.00
#
_symmetry.space_group_name_H-M   'P 1'
#
loop_
_entity.id
_entity.type
_entity.pdbx_description
1 polymer ?
#
loop_
_entity_poly.entity_id
_entity_poly.type
_entity_poly.pdbx_seq_one_letter_code
_entity_poly.pdbx_strand_id
1 'polypeptide(L)' 'MKPSTNRMLTRIKSVYMFIQEKGLVTTQELVDEFGITPRTIQRDLNVLAYNDLVHSPSRGKWETTRKKVKITS' A
#
# COMPACT_ATOMS: atom_id res chain seq x y z
N MET A 1 1.47 2.80 21.43
CA MET A 1 1.61 1.64 20.51
C MET A 1 3.05 1.15 20.56
N LYS A 2 3.29 -0.16 20.33
CA LYS A 2 4.68 -0.66 20.27
C LYS A 2 5.43 0.00 19.09
N PRO A 3 6.72 0.36 19.22
CA PRO A 3 7.47 1.06 18.17
C PRO A 3 7.46 0.33 16.82
N SER A 4 7.49 -1.00 16.84
CA SER A 4 7.40 -1.86 15.66
C SER A 4 6.07 -1.75 14.93
N THR A 5 4.95 -1.66 15.66
CA THR A 5 3.61 -1.45 15.08
C THR A 5 3.52 -0.08 14.42
N ASN A 6 4.11 0.95 15.01
CA ASN A 6 4.07 2.30 14.45
C ASN A 6 4.80 2.36 13.09
N ARG A 7 6.02 1.80 13.02
CA ARG A 7 6.80 1.74 11.77
C ARG A 7 6.07 0.98 10.66
N MET A 8 5.40 -0.12 10.99
CA MET A 8 4.60 -0.88 10.02
C MET A 8 3.44 -0.05 9.48
N LEU A 9 2.69 0.64 10.35
CA LEU A 9 1.56 1.47 9.92
C LEU A 9 2.00 2.68 9.09
N THR A 10 3.10 3.32 9.46
CA THR A 10 3.71 4.39 8.65
C THR A 10 4.02 3.88 7.25
N ARG A 11 4.66 2.71 7.14
CA ARG A 11 4.97 2.10 5.84
C ARG A 11 3.72 1.80 5.02
N ILE A 12 2.70 1.19 5.62
CA ILE A 12 1.42 0.89 4.94
C ILE A 12 0.77 2.17 4.41
N LYS A 13 0.79 3.25 5.20
CA LYS A 13 0.26 4.57 4.79
C LYS A 13 1.06 5.12 3.60
N SER A 14 2.39 5.02 3.62
CA SER A 14 3.24 5.46 2.51
C SER A 14 3.00 4.65 1.23
N VAL A 15 2.83 3.32 1.33
CA VAL A 15 2.46 2.45 0.18
C VAL A 15 1.14 2.91 -0.44
N TYR A 16 0.12 3.17 0.39
CA TYR A 16 -1.16 3.68 -0.11
C TYR A 16 -1.01 5.03 -0.83
N MET A 17 -0.28 5.98 -0.25
CA MET A 17 -0.05 7.30 -0.84
C MET A 17 0.65 7.20 -2.20
N PHE A 18 1.65 6.32 -2.32
CA PHE A 18 2.35 6.09 -3.58
C PHE A 18 1.41 5.56 -4.67
N ILE A 19 0.58 4.56 -4.35
CA ILE A 19 -0.43 4.02 -5.29
C ILE A 19 -1.42 5.13 -5.68
N GLN A 20 -1.86 5.94 -4.71
CA GLN A 20 -2.79 7.04 -4.94
C GLN A 20 -2.22 8.09 -5.91
N GLU A 21 -0.94 8.42 -5.77
CA GLU A 21 -0.25 9.41 -6.62
C GLU A 21 0.02 8.88 -8.03
N LYS A 22 0.44 7.62 -8.16
CA LYS A 22 0.76 6.99 -9.45
C LYS A 22 -0.47 6.47 -10.22
N GLY A 23 -1.58 6.21 -9.52
CA GLY A 23 -2.79 5.62 -10.08
C GLY A 23 -2.72 4.10 -10.17
N LEU A 24 -1.92 3.57 -11.10
CA LEU A 24 -1.74 2.13 -11.31
C LEU A 24 -0.27 1.75 -11.14
N VAL A 25 0.02 0.79 -10.25
CA VAL A 25 1.39 0.33 -9.99
C VAL A 25 1.46 -1.19 -9.98
N THR A 26 2.67 -1.72 -10.10
CA THR A 26 3.00 -3.13 -9.98
C THR A 26 3.62 -3.45 -8.61
N THR A 27 3.54 -4.72 -8.21
CA THR A 27 4.25 -5.19 -7.00
C THR A 27 5.76 -4.95 -7.08
N GLN A 28 6.36 -5.01 -8.28
CA GLN A 28 7.80 -4.77 -8.45
C GLN A 28 8.15 -3.29 -8.22
N GLU A 29 7.38 -2.35 -8.77
CA GLU A 29 7.59 -0.92 -8.52
C GLU A 29 7.52 -0.58 -7.03
N LEU A 30 6.59 -1.21 -6.29
CA LEU A 30 6.50 -1.06 -4.84
C LEU A 30 7.70 -1.68 -4.10
N VAL A 31 8.26 -2.77 -4.60
CA VAL A 31 9.48 -3.38 -4.01
C VAL A 31 10.68 -2.45 -4.22
N ASP A 32 10.82 -1.90 -5.43
CA ASP A 32 11.93 -1.05 -5.82
C ASP A 32 11.88 0.30 -5.09
N GLU A 33 10.70 0.93 -5.00
CA GLU A 33 10.49 2.21 -4.31
C GLU A 33 10.78 2.11 -2.81
N PHE A 34 10.28 1.06 -2.15
CA PHE A 34 10.36 0.94 -0.70
C PHE A 34 11.56 0.13 -0.21
N GLY A 35 12.34 -0.49 -1.11
CA GLY A 35 13.52 -1.28 -0.77
C GLY A 35 13.23 -2.47 0.15
N ILE A 36 12.04 -3.06 0.05
CA ILE A 36 11.59 -4.16 0.92
C ILE A 36 11.13 -5.38 0.13
N THR A 37 11.16 -6.55 0.77
CA THR A 37 10.85 -7.80 0.09
C THR A 37 9.42 -7.84 -0.49
N PRO A 38 9.20 -8.56 -1.61
CA PRO A 38 7.86 -8.75 -2.19
C PRO A 38 6.84 -9.28 -1.18
N ARG A 39 7.27 -10.14 -0.25
CA ARG A 39 6.40 -10.69 0.81
C ARG A 39 5.91 -9.62 1.78
N THR A 40 6.74 -8.62 2.09
CA THR A 40 6.36 -7.50 2.95
C THR A 40 5.37 -6.59 2.23
N ILE A 41 5.66 -6.22 0.97
CA ILE A 41 4.74 -5.44 0.14
C ILE A 41 3.39 -6.13 0.00
N GLN A 42 3.37 -7.44 -0.27
CA GLN A 42 2.12 -8.19 -0.38
C GLN A 42 1.31 -8.17 0.92
N ARG A 43 1.95 -8.22 2.09
CA ARG A 43 1.26 -8.09 3.38
C ARG A 43 0.64 -6.71 3.57
N ASP A 44 1.37 -5.66 3.21
CA ASP A 44 0.88 -4.29 3.30
C ASP A 44 -0.31 -4.07 2.36
N LEU A 45 -0.20 -4.56 1.11
CA LEU A 45 -1.29 -4.56 0.13
C LEU A 45 -2.50 -5.33 0.62
N ASN A 46 -2.31 -6.48 1.28
CA ASN A 46 -3.42 -7.25 1.85
C ASN A 46 -4.14 -6.47 2.96
N VAL A 47 -3.40 -5.72 3.80
CA VAL A 47 -4.03 -4.84 4.81
C VAL A 47 -4.84 -3.74 4.12
N LEU A 48 -4.29 -3.08 3.10
CA LEU A 48 -5.00 -2.03 2.36
C LEU A 48 -6.24 -2.58 1.64
N ALA A 49 -6.13 -3.74 1.00
CA ALA A 49 -7.21 -4.39 0.27
C ALA A 49 -8.33 -4.85 1.21
N TYR A 50 -7.99 -5.42 2.37
CA TYR A 50 -8.96 -5.78 3.41
C TYR A 50 -9.77 -4.57 3.91
N ASN A 51 -9.20 -3.36 3.83
CA ASN A 51 -9.85 -2.11 4.22
C ASN A 51 -10.51 -1.38 3.04
N ASP A 52 -10.65 -2.01 1.87
CA ASP A 52 -11.18 -1.43 0.63
C ASP A 52 -10.44 -0.16 0.19
N LEU A 53 -9.13 -0.07 0.44
CA LEU A 53 -8.32 1.10 0.06
C LEU A 53 -7.64 0.92 -1.30
N VAL A 54 -7.32 -0.32 -1.65
CA VAL A 54 -6.73 -0.70 -2.94
C VAL A 54 -7.39 -1.97 -3.46
N HIS A 55 -7.34 -2.17 -4.78
CA HIS A 55 -7.71 -3.44 -5.40
C HIS A 55 -6.75 -3.79 -6.53
N SER A 56 -6.82 -5.05 -6.99
CA SER A 56 -5.99 -5.56 -8.08
C SER A 56 -6.82 -5.71 -9.35
N PRO A 57 -6.73 -4.79 -10.33
CA PRO A 57 -7.48 -4.91 -11.59
C PRO A 57 -6.93 -6.03 -12.48
N SER A 58 -5.65 -6.40 -12.30
CA SER A 58 -5.02 -7.56 -12.94
C SER A 58 -3.87 -8.06 -12.08
N ARG A 59 -3.48 -9.34 -12.24
CA ARG A 59 -2.49 -10.00 -11.39
C ARG A 59 -1.21 -9.17 -11.26
N GLY A 60 -0.85 -8.83 -10.03
CA GLY A 60 0.37 -8.09 -9.71
C GLY A 60 0.28 -6.57 -9.93
N LYS A 61 -0.87 -6.06 -10.40
CA LYS A 61 -1.15 -4.63 -10.49
C LYS A 61 -2.12 -4.19 -9.40
N TRP A 62 -1.98 -2.94 -8.97
CA TRP A 62 -2.72 -2.35 -7.86
C TRP A 62 -3.09 -0.90 -8.16
N GLU A 63 -4.32 -0.53 -7.82
CA GLU A 63 -4.82 0.85 -7.87
C GLU A 63 -5.68 1.13 -6.65
N THR A 64 -5.89 2.42 -6.32
CA THR A 64 -6.76 2.81 -5.20
C THR A 64 -8.24 2.65 -5.55
N THR A 65 -9.06 2.38 -4.53
CA THR A 65 -10.52 2.40 -4.72
C THR A 65 -11.05 3.85 -4.72
N ARG A 66 -12.35 4.00 -4.99
CA ARG A 66 -13.06 5.29 -4.88
C ARG A 66 -13.43 5.67 -3.45
N LYS A 67 -13.02 4.89 -2.44
CA LYS A 67 -13.35 5.13 -1.03
C LYS A 67 -12.74 6.47 -0.59
N LYS A 68 -13.56 7.37 -0.06
CA LYS A 68 -13.08 8.65 0.49
C LYS A 68 -12.29 8.38 1.77
N VAL A 69 -11.01 8.75 1.76
CA VAL A 69 -10.12 8.63 2.92
C VAL A 69 -9.78 10.03 3.45
N LYS A 70 -9.87 10.24 4.77
CA LYS A 70 -9.33 11.45 5.39
C LYS A 70 -7.83 11.27 5.58
N ILE A 71 -7.03 12.06 4.86
CA ILE A 71 -5.59 12.12 5.05
C ILE A 71 -5.33 13.08 6.21
N THR A 72 -4.96 12.54 7.38
CA THR A 72 -4.48 13.33 8.50
C THR A 72 -2.96 13.28 8.54
N SER A 73 -2.31 14.43 8.71
CA SER A 73 -0.87 14.56 8.86
C SER A 73 -0.37 13.90 10.14
#